data_AF-A0A453JZ20-F1
#
_entry.id   AF-A0A453JZ20-F1
#
_cell.length_a   1.000
_cell.length_b   1.000
_cell.length_c   1.000
_cell.angle_alpha   90.00
_cell.angle_beta   90.00
_cell.angle_gamma   90.00
#
_symmetry.space_group_name_H-M   'P 1'
#
loop_
_entity.id
_entity.type
_entity.pdbx_description
1 polymer ?
#
loop_
_entity_poly.entity_id
_entity_poly.type
_entity_poly.pdbx_seq_one_letter_code
_entity_poly.pdbx_strand_id
1 'polypeptide(L)'
;ALAKDFLTNFAGPHGEPKYQNILQDIANRKIRAAQIELDDLFHYKDVDEEFLQRVTENTKRYIGIFAEAVDELMPEPTEAFAVDEDRDILMTQRVDEGADGGADGTDPLQRMPPEIKRFFEVYIKAFSKVTPLTLRQVKASHIGQLVKISGIVTRCSDVKPLMQVAVYTCEECGFEIYQ
;
A
#
# COMPACT_ATOMS: atom_id res chain seq x y z
N ALA A 1 -0.77 -12.77 -8.64
CA ALA A 1 -0.76 -14.19 -8.25
C ALA A 1 0.05 -14.36 -6.97
N LEU A 2 1.38 -14.52 -7.04
CA LEU A 2 2.22 -14.81 -5.87
C LEU A 2 2.02 -13.92 -4.64
N ALA A 3 1.93 -12.59 -4.82
CA ALA A 3 1.68 -11.67 -3.70
C ALA A 3 0.32 -11.89 -3.04
N LYS A 4 -0.71 -12.19 -3.84
CA LYS A 4 -2.07 -12.49 -3.39
C LYS A 4 -2.10 -13.83 -2.65
N ASP A 5 -1.50 -14.84 -3.26
CA ASP A 5 -1.44 -16.20 -2.69
C ASP A 5 -0.72 -16.17 -1.33
N PHE A 6 0.38 -15.40 -1.22
CA PHE A 6 1.07 -15.17 0.04
C PHE A 6 0.17 -14.52 1.10
N LEU A 7 -0.51 -13.42 0.77
CA LEU A 7 -1.37 -12.71 1.73
C LEU A 7 -2.55 -13.57 2.22
N THR A 8 -3.10 -14.44 1.36
CA THR A 8 -4.21 -15.32 1.73
C THR A 8 -3.76 -16.55 2.52
N ASN A 9 -2.67 -17.21 2.10
CA ASN A 9 -2.31 -18.54 2.59
C ASN A 9 -1.21 -18.54 3.66
N PHE A 10 -0.57 -17.40 3.93
CA PHE A 10 0.45 -17.34 4.97
C PHE A 10 -0.14 -17.60 6.36
N ALA A 11 0.37 -18.65 7.00
CA ALA A 11 0.11 -18.97 8.39
C ALA A 11 1.36 -18.63 9.21
N GLY A 12 1.17 -17.86 10.28
CA GLY A 12 2.24 -17.51 11.21
C GLY A 12 2.80 -18.72 11.95
N PRO A 13 3.82 -18.53 12.80
CA PRO A 13 4.46 -19.60 13.57
C PRO A 13 3.49 -20.44 14.42
N HIS A 14 2.36 -19.86 14.84
CA HIS A 14 1.33 -20.53 15.64
C HIS A 14 0.08 -20.94 14.82
N GLY A 15 0.15 -20.84 13.48
CA GLY A 15 -0.98 -21.14 12.60
C GLY A 15 -2.01 -20.01 12.47
N GLU A 16 -1.75 -18.83 13.03
CA GLU A 16 -2.64 -17.68 12.86
C GLU A 16 -2.50 -17.05 11.46
N PRO A 17 -3.62 -16.64 10.82
CA PRO A 17 -3.57 -15.92 9.55
C PRO A 17 -3.20 -14.45 9.80
N LYS A 18 -1.91 -14.21 10.05
CA LYS A 18 -1.36 -12.89 10.42
C LYS A 18 -1.79 -11.78 9.46
N TYR A 19 -1.65 -12.01 8.15
CA TYR A 19 -1.97 -11.00 7.15
C TYR A 19 -3.48 -10.78 6.99
N GLN A 20 -4.32 -11.81 7.15
CA GLN A 20 -5.77 -11.63 7.14
C GLN A 20 -6.25 -10.79 8.32
N ASN A 21 -5.67 -10.98 9.51
CA ASN A 21 -5.97 -10.15 10.68
C ASN A 21 -5.56 -8.69 10.44
N ILE A 22 -4.39 -8.46 9.85
CA ILE A 22 -3.94 -7.11 9.46
C ILE A 22 -4.92 -6.50 8.45
N LEU A 23 -5.34 -7.25 7.43
CA LEU A 23 -6.32 -6.80 6.45
C LEU A 23 -7.67 -6.47 7.09
N GLN A 24 -8.10 -7.25 8.09
CA GLN A 24 -9.33 -6.98 8.81
C GLN A 24 -9.21 -5.73 9.70
N ASP A 25 -8.08 -5.52 10.37
CA ASP A 25 -7.83 -4.31 11.16
C ASP A 25 -7.72 -3.07 10.28
N ILE A 26 -7.17 -3.22 9.08
CA ILE A 26 -7.20 -2.23 8.01
C ILE A 26 -8.66 -1.98 7.63
N ALA A 27 -9.42 -2.99 7.19
CA ALA A 27 -10.84 -2.84 6.85
C ALA A 27 -11.62 -2.15 7.97
N ASN A 28 -11.33 -2.48 9.23
CA ASN A 28 -11.90 -1.89 10.44
C ASN A 28 -11.36 -0.49 10.81
N ARG A 29 -10.54 0.13 9.94
CA ARG A 29 -9.91 1.45 10.12
C ARG A 29 -9.11 1.64 11.41
N LYS A 30 -8.68 0.55 12.05
CA LYS A 30 -7.86 0.59 13.28
C LYS A 30 -6.41 0.92 12.97
N ILE A 31 -5.93 0.43 11.84
CA ILE A 31 -4.57 0.65 11.36
C ILE A 31 -4.60 1.11 9.90
N ARG A 32 -3.61 1.92 9.52
CA ARG A 32 -3.43 2.41 8.14
C ARG A 32 -2.21 1.80 7.46
N ALA A 33 -1.44 0.95 8.13
CA ALA A 33 -0.19 0.41 7.61
C ALA A 33 -0.27 -1.12 7.44
N ALA A 34 -0.19 -1.58 6.19
CA ALA A 34 0.01 -2.99 5.85
C ALA A 34 1.51 -3.29 5.82
N GLN A 35 2.05 -3.78 6.94
CA GLN A 35 3.47 -4.12 7.05
C GLN A 35 3.73 -5.56 6.58
N ILE A 36 4.44 -5.71 5.47
CA ILE A 36 4.88 -6.99 4.91
C ILE A 36 6.30 -7.28 5.37
N GLU A 37 6.51 -8.41 6.03
CA GLU A 37 7.83 -8.79 6.56
C GLU A 37 8.56 -9.72 5.58
N LEU A 38 9.82 -9.40 5.24
CA LEU A 38 10.62 -10.27 4.39
C LEU A 38 10.95 -11.62 5.06
N ASP A 39 11.00 -11.65 6.40
CA ASP A 39 11.18 -12.90 7.15
C ASP A 39 10.00 -13.87 6.88
N ASP A 40 8.77 -13.36 6.84
CA ASP A 40 7.57 -14.14 6.55
C ASP A 40 7.55 -14.63 5.09
N LEU A 41 7.94 -13.78 4.15
CA LEU A 41 8.09 -14.14 2.74
C LEU A 41 9.14 -15.25 2.52
N PHE A 42 10.24 -15.22 3.27
CA PHE A 42 11.27 -16.26 3.20
C PHE A 42 10.80 -17.61 3.77
N HIS A 43 9.94 -17.60 4.79
CA HIS A 43 9.40 -18.83 5.39
C HIS A 43 8.22 -19.42 4.62
N TYR A 44 7.66 -18.68 3.65
CA TYR A 44 6.53 -19.15 2.86
C TYR A 44 6.98 -20.14 1.78
N LYS A 45 6.42 -21.35 1.81
CA LYS A 45 6.91 -22.51 1.04
C LYS A 45 6.76 -22.40 -0.47
N ASP A 46 5.80 -21.61 -0.97
CA ASP A 46 5.55 -21.48 -2.41
C ASP A 46 6.20 -20.23 -3.02
N VAL A 47 7.02 -19.52 -2.26
CA VAL A 47 7.81 -18.38 -2.77
C VAL A 47 9.18 -18.87 -3.17
N ASP A 48 9.48 -18.77 -4.46
CA ASP A 48 10.82 -19.03 -4.98
C ASP A 48 11.83 -18.00 -4.42
N GLU A 49 13.08 -18.43 -4.21
CA GLU A 49 14.18 -17.54 -3.83
C GLU A 49 14.33 -16.38 -4.83
N GLU A 50 13.98 -16.60 -6.10
CA GLU A 50 13.98 -15.58 -7.15
C GLU A 50 12.95 -14.46 -6.88
N PHE A 51 11.76 -14.78 -6.37
CA PHE A 51 10.76 -13.76 -6.04
C PHE A 51 11.23 -12.87 -4.90
N LEU A 52 11.81 -13.47 -3.87
CA LEU A 52 12.39 -12.76 -2.73
C LEU A 52 13.53 -11.82 -3.18
N GLN A 53 14.39 -12.29 -4.08
CA GLN A 53 15.44 -11.47 -4.66
C GLN A 53 14.85 -10.28 -5.42
N ARG A 54 13.84 -10.49 -6.27
CA ARG A 54 13.19 -9.41 -7.01
C ARG A 54 12.52 -8.38 -6.09
N VAL A 55 11.89 -8.82 -5.00
CA VAL A 55 11.29 -7.93 -3.97
C VAL A 55 12.37 -7.09 -3.30
N THR A 56 13.52 -7.69 -3.01
CA THR A 56 14.65 -7.00 -2.35
C THR A 56 15.37 -6.04 -3.30
N GLU A 57 15.46 -6.37 -4.60
CA GLU A 57 16.17 -5.58 -5.60
C GLU A 57 15.33 -4.44 -6.20
N ASN A 58 14.00 -4.58 -6.23
CA ASN A 58 13.08 -3.59 -6.81
C ASN A 58 11.89 -3.31 -5.89
N THR A 59 12.18 -2.98 -4.63
CA THR A 59 11.18 -2.89 -3.56
C THR A 59 10.06 -1.90 -3.88
N LYS A 60 10.37 -0.79 -4.55
CA LYS A 60 9.37 0.23 -4.93
C LYS A 60 8.27 -0.35 -5.82
N ARG A 61 8.61 -1.17 -6.80
CA ARG A 61 7.62 -1.82 -7.67
C ARG A 61 6.78 -2.82 -6.90
N TYR A 62 7.40 -3.59 -6.01
CA TYR A 62 6.70 -4.60 -5.23
C TYR A 62 5.75 -4.00 -4.20
N ILE A 63 6.02 -2.81 -3.65
CA ILE A 63 5.04 -2.07 -2.84
C ILE A 63 3.74 -1.86 -3.62
N GLY A 64 3.83 -1.45 -4.89
CA GLY A 64 2.64 -1.28 -5.75
C GLY A 64 1.90 -2.60 -6.00
N ILE A 65 2.63 -3.67 -6.32
CA ILE A 65 2.05 -5.01 -6.55
C ILE A 65 1.35 -5.54 -5.29
N PHE A 66 1.95 -5.34 -4.11
CA PHE A 66 1.32 -5.72 -2.85
C PHE A 66 0.11 -4.83 -2.55
N ALA A 67 0.15 -3.53 -2.87
CA ALA A 67 -1.00 -2.65 -2.70
C ALA A 67 -2.19 -3.08 -3.57
N GLU A 68 -1.95 -3.44 -4.84
CA GLU A 68 -2.97 -4.01 -5.73
C GLU A 68 -3.52 -5.33 -5.19
N ALA A 69 -2.66 -6.21 -4.67
CA ALA A 69 -3.08 -7.46 -4.07
C ALA A 69 -3.92 -7.25 -2.80
N VAL A 70 -3.59 -6.24 -1.99
CA VAL A 70 -4.37 -5.85 -0.81
C VAL A 70 -5.74 -5.28 -1.22
N ASP A 71 -5.80 -4.44 -2.26
CA ASP A 71 -7.08 -3.91 -2.78
C ASP A 71 -8.03 -5.04 -3.19
N GLU A 72 -7.52 -6.09 -3.84
CA GLU A 72 -8.33 -7.25 -4.25
C GLU A 72 -8.73 -8.18 -3.10
N LEU A 73 -7.95 -8.22 -2.02
CA LEU A 73 -8.15 -9.12 -0.88
C LEU A 73 -8.84 -8.45 0.32
N MET A 74 -9.21 -7.18 0.18
CA MET A 74 -9.80 -6.42 1.27
C MET A 74 -11.15 -7.02 1.70
N PRO A 75 -11.29 -7.46 2.97
CA PRO A 75 -12.54 -8.02 3.46
C PRO A 75 -13.56 -6.92 3.76
N GLU A 76 -14.82 -7.32 3.92
CA GLU A 76 -15.84 -6.39 4.42
C GLU A 76 -15.53 -5.97 5.87
N PRO A 77 -15.81 -4.70 6.21
CA PRO A 77 -15.79 -4.22 7.59
C PRO A 77 -16.59 -5.11 8.54
N THR A 78 -15.95 -5.60 9.60
CA THR A 78 -16.67 -6.35 10.66
C THR A 78 -17.31 -5.40 11.67
N GLU A 79 -16.77 -4.18 11.79
CA GLU A 79 -17.25 -3.15 12.71
C GLU A 79 -17.87 -2.00 11.92
N ALA A 80 -18.98 -1.45 12.41
CA ALA A 80 -19.58 -0.25 11.84
C ALA A 80 -18.72 0.98 12.23
N PHE A 81 -18.28 1.74 11.23
CA PHE A 81 -17.54 2.98 11.48
C PHE A 81 -18.51 4.11 11.86
N ALA A 82 -18.04 5.01 12.72
CA ALA A 82 -18.69 6.31 12.86
C ALA A 82 -18.59 7.06 11.53
N VAL A 83 -19.70 7.63 11.06
CA VAL A 83 -19.87 8.28 9.75
C VAL A 83 -19.05 9.58 9.60
N ASP A 84 -18.22 9.92 10.59
CA ASP A 84 -17.59 11.24 10.75
C ASP A 84 -16.18 11.39 10.14
N GLU A 85 -15.70 10.45 9.32
CA GLU A 85 -14.50 10.71 8.52
C GLU A 85 -14.89 11.40 7.21
N ASP A 86 -14.76 12.74 7.14
CA ASP A 86 -15.06 13.61 5.99
C ASP A 86 -14.58 13.08 4.62
N ARG A 87 -13.48 12.32 4.62
CA ARG A 87 -12.90 11.71 3.42
C ARG A 87 -13.82 10.68 2.80
N ASP A 88 -14.55 9.94 3.61
CA ASP A 88 -15.42 8.84 3.17
C ASP A 88 -16.66 9.39 2.46
N ILE A 89 -17.28 10.42 3.04
CA ILE A 89 -18.47 11.09 2.48
C ILE A 89 -18.18 11.61 1.06
N LEU A 90 -17.02 12.25 0.86
CA LEU A 90 -16.59 12.74 -0.45
C LEU A 90 -16.30 11.61 -1.46
N MET A 91 -15.82 10.44 -1.00
CA MET A 91 -15.60 9.30 -1.90
C MET A 91 -16.91 8.60 -2.24
N THR A 92 -17.80 8.42 -1.26
CA THR A 92 -19.13 7.84 -1.47
C THR A 92 -19.93 8.68 -2.45
N GLN A 93 -19.94 10.00 -2.28
CA GLN A 93 -20.58 10.92 -3.24
C GLN A 93 -20.02 10.76 -4.65
N ARG A 94 -18.69 10.71 -4.83
CA ARG A 94 -18.07 10.51 -6.15
C ARG A 94 -18.37 9.15 -6.79
N VAL A 95 -18.47 8.08 -5.98
CA VAL A 95 -18.82 6.75 -6.48
C VAL A 95 -20.27 6.67 -6.92
N ASP A 96 -21.18 7.28 -6.15
CA ASP A 96 -22.61 7.34 -6.45
C ASP A 96 -22.88 8.25 -7.67
N GLU A 97 -22.21 9.39 -7.77
CA GLU A 97 -22.34 10.33 -8.91
C GLU A 97 -21.75 9.75 -10.21
N GLY A 98 -20.66 8.99 -10.12
CA GLY A 98 -20.05 8.29 -11.26
C GLY A 98 -20.83 7.05 -11.73
N ALA A 99 -21.78 6.54 -10.93
CA ALA A 99 -22.62 5.40 -11.30
C ALA A 99 -23.85 5.82 -12.13
N ASP A 100 -24.40 7.02 -11.89
CA ASP A 100 -25.61 7.54 -12.57
C ASP A 100 -25.35 8.69 -13.57
N GLY A 101 -24.19 9.36 -13.50
CA GLY A 101 -23.82 10.50 -14.36
C GLY A 101 -22.94 10.10 -15.54
N GLY A 102 -23.54 9.82 -16.68
CA GLY A 102 -22.85 9.34 -17.87
C GLY A 102 -21.70 10.21 -18.38
N ALA A 103 -20.59 9.57 -18.74
CA ALA A 103 -19.77 9.95 -19.87
C ALA A 103 -19.00 8.72 -20.33
N ASP A 104 -19.07 8.46 -21.62
CA ASP A 104 -18.29 7.51 -22.39
C ASP A 104 -16.86 7.35 -21.83
N GLY A 105 -16.61 6.27 -21.07
CA GLY A 105 -15.38 5.99 -20.31
C GLY A 105 -14.16 5.69 -21.18
N THR A 106 -13.87 6.56 -22.14
CA THR A 106 -12.85 6.40 -23.16
C THR A 106 -11.57 7.16 -22.83
N ASP A 107 -11.59 8.19 -21.98
CA ASP A 107 -10.39 8.93 -21.56
C ASP A 107 -9.75 8.33 -20.29
N PRO A 108 -8.53 7.77 -20.37
CA PRO A 108 -7.79 7.25 -19.21
C PRO A 108 -7.60 8.26 -18.07
N LEU A 109 -7.63 9.57 -18.37
CA LEU A 109 -7.44 10.64 -17.38
C LEU A 109 -8.65 10.86 -16.46
N GLN A 110 -9.81 10.30 -16.82
CA GLN A 110 -11.03 10.36 -16.01
C GLN A 110 -11.18 9.16 -15.07
N ARG A 111 -10.30 8.16 -15.17
CA ARG A 111 -10.35 6.99 -14.29
C ARG A 111 -9.76 7.34 -12.93
N MET A 112 -10.58 7.29 -11.89
CA MET A 112 -10.12 7.55 -10.52
C MET A 112 -8.97 6.60 -10.14
N PRO A 113 -7.79 7.14 -9.78
CA PRO A 113 -6.62 6.34 -9.45
C PRO A 113 -6.84 5.57 -8.14
N PRO A 114 -6.37 4.30 -8.04
CA PRO A 114 -6.54 3.48 -6.84
C PRO A 114 -5.88 4.10 -5.60
N GLU A 115 -4.88 4.95 -5.77
CA GLU A 115 -4.19 5.68 -4.71
C GLU A 115 -5.13 6.56 -3.88
N ILE A 116 -6.17 7.14 -4.50
CA ILE A 116 -7.18 7.96 -3.80
C ILE A 116 -8.11 7.08 -2.95
N LYS A 117 -8.44 5.88 -3.45
CA LYS A 117 -9.35 4.94 -2.77
C LYS A 117 -8.70 4.30 -1.54
N ARG A 118 -7.39 4.07 -1.60
CA ARG A 118 -6.64 3.42 -0.52
C ARG A 118 -6.68 4.27 0.76
N PHE A 119 -7.13 3.66 1.86
CA PHE A 119 -7.01 4.25 3.20
C PHE A 119 -5.81 3.66 3.98
N PHE A 120 -5.02 2.83 3.30
CA PHE A 120 -3.86 2.16 3.85
C PHE A 120 -2.62 2.41 3.00
N GLU A 121 -1.47 2.20 3.61
CA GLU A 121 -0.14 2.27 3.01
C GLU A 121 0.56 0.93 3.20
N VAL A 122 1.27 0.47 2.17
CA VAL A 122 2.03 -0.79 2.24
C VAL A 122 3.49 -0.49 2.55
N TYR A 123 4.00 -1.17 3.57
CA TYR A 123 5.40 -1.07 3.99
C TYR A 123 6.08 -2.43 3.91
N ILE A 124 7.28 -2.47 3.35
CA ILE A 124 8.11 -3.68 3.33
C ILE A 124 9.19 -3.56 4.41
N LYS A 125 9.15 -4.46 5.39
CA LYS A 125 10.10 -4.54 6.47
C LYS A 125 11.25 -5.48 6.08
N ALA A 126 12.47 -4.96 6.12
CA ALA A 126 13.67 -5.74 5.88
C ALA A 126 13.82 -6.89 6.91
N PHE A 127 14.57 -7.92 6.54
CA PHE A 127 14.89 -9.05 7.41
C PHE A 127 15.39 -8.60 8.79
N SER A 128 14.87 -9.25 9.82
CA SER A 128 15.20 -8.96 11.21
C SER A 128 16.69 -9.20 11.50
N LYS A 129 17.26 -10.28 10.93
CA LYS A 129 18.65 -10.71 11.12
C LYS A 129 19.68 -10.00 10.25
N VAL A 130 19.27 -9.14 9.32
CA VAL A 130 20.22 -8.41 8.47
C VAL A 130 21.03 -7.41 9.28
N THR A 131 22.34 -7.48 9.12
CA THR A 131 23.31 -6.55 9.70
C THR A 131 23.12 -5.18 9.05
N PRO A 132 22.88 -4.12 9.83
CA PRO A 132 22.71 -2.79 9.27
C PRO A 132 24.03 -2.30 8.66
N LEU A 133 23.93 -1.72 7.47
CA LEU A 133 25.04 -1.05 6.80
C LEU A 133 25.33 0.30 7.46
N THR A 134 26.60 0.71 7.42
CA THR A 134 27.00 2.08 7.72
C THR A 134 26.79 2.97 6.50
N LEU A 135 26.59 4.28 6.71
CA LEU A 135 26.43 5.26 5.63
C LEU A 135 27.56 5.22 4.58
N ARG A 136 28.79 4.87 4.99
CA ARG A 136 29.96 4.76 4.10
C ARG A 136 29.91 3.53 3.18
N GLN A 137 29.16 2.50 3.55
CA GLN A 137 29.03 1.26 2.78
C GLN A 137 27.93 1.34 1.71
N VAL A 138 27.03 2.33 1.79
CA VAL A 138 25.98 2.55 0.80
C VAL A 138 26.61 3.08 -0.49
N LYS A 139 26.51 2.28 -1.55
CA LYS A 139 27.05 2.56 -2.89
C LYS A 139 25.94 2.58 -3.94
N ALA A 140 26.24 3.09 -5.13
CA ALA A 140 25.32 3.11 -6.27
C ALA A 140 24.73 1.74 -6.64
N SER A 141 25.41 0.64 -6.31
CA SER A 141 24.90 -0.72 -6.47
C SER A 141 23.61 -1.03 -5.69
N HIS A 142 23.31 -0.25 -4.66
CA HIS A 142 22.13 -0.45 -3.81
C HIS A 142 20.93 0.40 -4.25
N ILE A 143 21.04 1.15 -5.35
CA ILE A 143 19.93 1.95 -5.88
C ILE A 143 18.79 1.01 -6.27
N GLY A 144 17.58 1.27 -5.75
CA GLY A 144 16.38 0.45 -5.99
C GLY A 144 16.21 -0.70 -5.01
N GLN A 145 17.25 -1.05 -4.24
CA GLN A 145 17.24 -2.16 -3.31
C GLN A 145 16.81 -1.74 -1.90
N LEU A 146 16.21 -2.67 -1.14
CA LEU A 146 15.92 -2.45 0.28
C LEU A 146 17.20 -2.60 1.13
N VAL A 147 17.65 -1.51 1.72
CA VAL A 147 18.83 -1.50 2.62
C VAL A 147 18.44 -1.10 4.04
N LYS A 148 19.07 -1.74 5.02
CA LYS A 148 18.96 -1.40 6.44
C LYS A 148 20.19 -0.61 6.85
N ILE A 149 20.03 0.58 7.39
CA ILE A 149 21.13 1.48 7.77
C ILE A 149 21.02 1.79 9.27
N SER A 150 22.16 1.90 9.94
CA SER A 150 22.25 2.40 11.31
C SER A 150 22.97 3.75 11.36
N GLY A 151 22.44 4.69 12.13
CA GLY A 151 22.96 6.05 12.24
C GLY A 151 22.30 6.85 13.35
N ILE A 152 22.76 8.09 13.54
CA ILE A 152 22.23 9.03 14.53
C ILE A 152 21.46 10.12 13.78
N VAL A 153 20.23 10.39 14.21
CA VAL A 153 19.43 11.49 13.67
C VAL A 153 19.95 12.81 14.28
N THR A 154 20.47 13.70 13.44
CA THR A 154 21.06 14.97 13.89
C THR A 154 20.12 16.16 13.77
N ARG A 155 19.13 16.07 12.87
CA ARG A 155 18.15 17.13 12.63
C ARG A 155 16.85 16.53 12.13
N CYS A 156 15.73 16.98 12.68
CA CYS A 156 14.39 16.72 12.19
C CYS A 156 13.83 18.01 11.59
N SER A 157 13.11 17.92 10.47
CA SER A 157 12.31 19.03 9.94
C SER A 157 10.88 18.93 10.43
N ASP A 158 10.15 20.04 10.40
CA ASP A 158 8.72 20.05 10.66
C ASP A 158 7.95 19.25 9.61
N VAL A 159 6.78 18.76 10.01
CA VAL A 159 5.87 18.02 9.12
C VAL A 159 5.37 18.95 8.03
N LYS A 160 5.47 18.49 6.78
CA LYS A 160 4.95 19.19 5.60
C LYS A 160 3.98 18.28 4.85
N PRO A 161 2.78 18.76 4.49
CA PRO A 161 1.88 17.98 3.65
C PRO A 161 2.49 17.78 2.26
N LEU A 162 2.35 16.56 1.72
CA LEU A 162 2.80 16.19 0.37
C LEU A 162 1.58 15.78 -0.44
N MET A 163 1.30 16.50 -1.52
CA MET A 163 0.22 16.16 -2.44
C MET A 163 0.54 14.85 -3.17
N GLN A 164 -0.37 13.87 -3.09
CA GLN A 164 -0.23 12.59 -3.80
C GLN A 164 -0.97 12.62 -5.14
N VAL A 165 -2.23 13.05 -5.13
CA VAL A 165 -3.07 13.18 -6.33
C VAL A 165 -3.79 14.52 -6.28
N ALA A 166 -3.78 15.24 -7.39
CA ALA A 166 -4.56 16.45 -7.62
C ALA A 166 -5.84 16.11 -8.38
N VAL A 167 -6.98 16.63 -7.91
CA VAL A 167 -8.27 16.53 -8.60
C VAL A 167 -8.63 17.92 -9.09
N TYR A 168 -8.80 18.07 -10.41
CA TYR A 168 -9.26 19.31 -11.02
C TYR A 168 -10.70 19.13 -11.48
N THR A 169 -11.62 19.91 -10.89
CA THR A 169 -13.03 19.87 -11.25
C THR A 169 -13.38 21.08 -12.11
N CYS A 170 -14.06 20.86 -13.24
CA CYS A 170 -14.59 21.95 -14.06
C CYS A 170 -15.90 22.49 -13.47
N GLU A 171 -15.99 23.79 -13.23
CA GLU A 171 -17.19 24.43 -12.67
C GLU A 171 -18.38 24.43 -13.63
N GLU A 172 -18.15 24.42 -14.94
CA GLU A 172 -19.22 24.50 -15.95
C GLU A 172 -19.88 23.15 -16.23
N CYS A 173 -19.08 22.09 -16.26
CA CYS A 173 -19.52 20.76 -16.70
C CYS A 173 -19.31 19.64 -15.67
N GLY A 174 -18.72 19.94 -14.50
CA GLY A 174 -18.57 19.00 -13.40
C GLY A 174 -17.52 17.90 -13.62
N PHE A 175 -16.78 17.91 -14.74
CA PHE A 175 -15.77 16.88 -15.03
C PHE A 175 -14.58 16.97 -14.07
N GLU A 176 -14.14 15.82 -13.56
CA GLU A 176 -12.94 15.68 -12.73
C GLU A 176 -11.77 15.11 -13.56
N ILE A 177 -10.58 15.70 -13.41
CA ILE A 177 -9.32 15.21 -13.97
C ILE A 177 -8.37 14.86 -12.82
N TYR A 178 -7.77 13.67 -12.88
CA TYR A 178 -6.85 13.16 -11.85
C TYR A 178 -5.39 13.22 -12.34
N GLN A 179 -4.48 13.82 -11.55
CA GLN A 179 -3.05 13.91 -11.85
C GLN A 179 -2.15 13.54 -10.67
#